data_AF-A0A960UE42-F1
#
_entry.id   AF-A0A960UE42-F1
#
_cell.length_a   1.000
_cell.length_b   1.000
_cell.length_c   1.000
_cell.angle_alpha   90.00
_cell.angle_beta   90.00
_cell.angle_gamma   90.00
#
_symmetry.space_group_name_H-M   'P 1'
#
loop_
_entity.id
_entity.type
_entity.pdbx_description
1 polymer ?
#
loop_
_entity_poly.entity_id
_entity_poly.type
_entity_poly.pdbx_seq_one_letter_code
_entity_poly.pdbx_strand_id
1 'polypeptide(L)'
;MDIPYLQIDGGRAQRRKQRFAFMIEALLRSRLSAGLETGCHRPDEDVNMYLAALLCRYAEGREHWAGATIIPYESELFERVRAARECRTKYLIYRRNADHLLLSVGLFGNPWLRGAQEGSCPWTTSREESIGRGKSYYARAAVYASRLDEGRRGLDELLAKLDIGFEDYVRILETLRSESFNLRQIFTVGEWYHFCRELGIGTGQGPMAGEPGQA
;
A
#
# COMPACT_ATOMS: atom_id res chain seq x y z
N MET A 1 26.48 24.48 -32.73
CA MET A 1 26.09 24.84 -31.36
C MET A 1 24.87 24.03 -31.02
N ASP A 2 25.06 22.90 -30.34
CA ASP A 2 23.96 22.05 -29.86
C ASP A 2 23.58 22.49 -28.45
N ILE A 3 22.30 22.78 -28.24
CA ILE A 3 21.74 23.11 -26.94
C ILE A 3 21.05 21.84 -26.41
N PRO A 4 21.58 21.16 -25.38
CA PRO A 4 21.08 19.86 -24.94
C PRO A 4 20.03 20.04 -23.84
N TYR A 5 18.80 20.41 -24.21
CA TYR A 5 17.66 20.37 -23.29
C TYR A 5 16.82 19.11 -23.49
N LEU A 6 17.34 17.88 -23.31
CA LEU A 6 16.44 16.71 -23.24
C LEU A 6 17.11 15.42 -22.74
N GLN A 7 17.50 15.36 -21.45
CA GLN A 7 17.80 14.08 -20.78
C GLN A 7 17.31 14.00 -19.32
N ILE A 8 16.22 14.67 -18.97
CA ILE A 8 15.69 14.62 -17.58
C ILE A 8 14.68 13.46 -17.40
N ASP A 9 14.10 12.92 -18.47
CA ASP A 9 13.07 11.88 -18.36
C ASP A 9 13.59 10.44 -18.34
N GLY A 10 14.77 10.18 -18.92
CA GLY A 10 15.39 8.85 -18.92
C GLY A 10 15.73 8.35 -17.52
N GLY A 11 16.23 9.23 -16.64
CA GLY A 11 16.59 8.88 -15.26
C GLY A 11 15.38 8.53 -14.39
N ARG A 12 14.24 9.22 -14.56
CA ARG A 12 13.03 8.94 -13.78
C ARG A 12 12.36 7.64 -14.20
N ALA A 13 12.24 7.39 -15.51
CA ALA A 13 11.70 6.13 -16.01
C ALA A 13 12.57 4.93 -15.61
N GLN A 14 13.90 5.07 -15.69
CA GLN A 14 14.84 4.04 -15.27
C GLN A 14 14.77 3.77 -13.76
N ARG A 15 14.72 4.82 -12.93
CA ARG A 15 14.51 4.67 -11.47
C ARG A 15 13.20 3.98 -11.12
N ARG A 16 12.11 4.26 -11.85
CA ARG A 16 10.81 3.57 -11.66
C ARG A 16 10.91 2.09 -11.98
N LYS A 17 11.57 1.71 -13.09
CA LYS A 17 11.80 0.31 -13.45
C LYS A 17 12.64 -0.41 -12.40
N GLN A 18 13.72 0.23 -11.93
CA GLN A 18 14.58 -0.32 -10.88
C GLN A 18 13.83 -0.51 -9.56
N ARG A 19 13.04 0.48 -9.15
CA ARG A 19 12.17 0.38 -7.96
C ARG A 19 11.18 -0.77 -8.10
N PHE A 20 10.50 -0.86 -9.24
CA PHE A 20 9.55 -1.95 -9.48
C PHE A 20 10.22 -3.33 -9.44
N ALA A 21 11.37 -3.48 -10.10
CA ALA A 21 12.17 -4.71 -10.10
C ALA A 21 12.59 -5.12 -8.69
N PHE A 22 13.03 -4.14 -7.88
CA PHE A 22 13.34 -4.38 -6.48
C PHE A 22 12.09 -4.80 -5.68
N MET A 23 10.97 -4.09 -5.84
CA MET A 23 9.74 -4.39 -5.09
C MET A 23 9.19 -5.78 -5.41
N ILE A 24 9.21 -6.18 -6.69
CA ILE A 24 8.76 -7.53 -7.07
C ILE A 24 9.72 -8.59 -6.52
N GLU A 25 11.03 -8.37 -6.56
CA GLU A 25 12.01 -9.31 -5.99
C GLU A 25 11.83 -9.48 -4.47
N ALA A 26 11.69 -8.37 -3.75
CA ALA A 26 11.46 -8.38 -2.31
C ALA A 26 10.14 -9.09 -1.96
N LEU A 27 9.07 -8.82 -2.73
CA LEU A 27 7.78 -9.50 -2.57
C LEU A 27 7.92 -11.02 -2.78
N LEU A 28 8.56 -11.45 -3.86
CA LEU A 28 8.74 -12.87 -4.17
C LEU A 28 9.60 -13.60 -3.13
N ARG A 29 10.66 -12.96 -2.64
CA ARG A 29 11.47 -13.50 -1.52
C ARG A 29 10.62 -13.66 -0.27
N SER A 30 9.83 -12.65 0.07
CA SER A 30 8.94 -12.70 1.21
C SER A 30 7.88 -13.80 1.09
N ARG A 31 7.40 -14.08 -0.12
CA ARG A 31 6.46 -15.19 -0.38
C ARG A 31 7.08 -16.54 -0.08
N LEU A 32 8.32 -16.75 -0.52
CA LEU A 32 9.07 -17.98 -0.25
C LEU A 32 9.23 -18.18 1.26
N SER A 33 9.65 -17.14 1.99
CA SER A 33 9.79 -17.21 3.45
C SER A 33 8.47 -17.45 4.18
N ALA A 34 7.35 -16.93 3.66
CA ALA A 34 6.03 -17.15 4.22
C ALA A 34 5.44 -18.54 3.88
N GLY A 35 6.11 -19.35 3.05
CA GLY A 35 5.59 -20.62 2.55
C GLY A 35 4.44 -20.47 1.55
N LEU A 36 4.30 -19.29 0.94
CA LEU A 36 3.20 -18.93 0.04
C LEU A 36 3.74 -18.70 -1.37
N GLU A 37 4.40 -19.71 -1.94
CA GLU A 37 5.00 -19.62 -3.27
C GLU A 37 3.98 -19.26 -4.35
N THR A 38 4.41 -18.48 -5.34
CA THR A 38 3.56 -18.10 -6.48
C THR A 38 3.05 -19.35 -7.19
N GLY A 39 1.76 -19.40 -7.50
CA GLY A 39 1.17 -20.52 -8.24
C GLY A 39 0.96 -21.81 -7.43
N CYS A 40 1.40 -21.93 -6.16
CA CYS A 40 1.27 -23.19 -5.42
C CYS A 40 -0.19 -23.50 -5.02
N HIS A 41 -0.98 -22.47 -4.75
CA HIS A 41 -2.41 -22.59 -4.41
C HIS A 41 -3.33 -22.06 -5.50
N ARG A 42 -2.89 -21.04 -6.26
CA ARG A 42 -3.65 -20.40 -7.33
C ARG A 42 -2.76 -19.55 -8.25
N PRO A 43 -3.13 -19.33 -9.53
CA PRO A 43 -2.41 -18.43 -10.42
C PRO A 43 -2.57 -16.98 -9.96
N ASP A 44 -1.49 -16.42 -9.40
CA ASP A 44 -1.47 -15.10 -8.77
C ASP A 44 -0.28 -14.23 -9.16
N GLU A 45 0.32 -14.52 -10.32
CA GLU A 45 1.38 -13.72 -10.93
C GLU A 45 0.94 -12.27 -11.17
N ASP A 46 -0.29 -12.09 -11.64
CA ASP A 46 -0.93 -10.79 -11.84
C ASP A 46 -1.10 -10.04 -10.52
N VAL A 47 -1.41 -10.75 -9.44
CA VAL A 47 -1.49 -10.15 -8.10
C VAL A 47 -0.12 -9.72 -7.60
N ASN A 48 0.94 -10.51 -7.82
CA ASN A 48 2.29 -10.10 -7.47
C ASN A 48 2.69 -8.79 -8.17
N MET A 49 2.39 -8.69 -9.47
CA MET A 49 2.64 -7.48 -10.26
C MET A 49 1.83 -6.29 -9.73
N TYR A 50 0.57 -6.52 -9.33
CA TYR A 50 -0.28 -5.50 -8.72
C TYR A 50 0.26 -5.01 -7.38
N LEU A 51 0.66 -5.92 -6.48
CA LEU A 51 1.21 -5.60 -5.18
C LEU A 51 2.53 -4.83 -5.28
N ALA A 52 3.44 -5.27 -6.16
CA ALA A 52 4.69 -4.54 -6.41
C ALA A 52 4.42 -3.13 -6.94
N ALA A 53 3.44 -2.97 -7.84
CA ALA A 53 3.03 -1.66 -8.32
C ALA A 53 2.40 -0.81 -7.21
N LEU A 54 1.58 -1.40 -6.33
CA LEU A 54 0.96 -0.74 -5.18
C LEU A 54 2.02 -0.24 -4.19
N LEU A 55 3.02 -1.07 -3.86
CA LEU A 55 4.16 -0.70 -3.01
C LEU A 55 4.97 0.46 -3.61
N CYS A 56 5.20 0.43 -4.93
CA CYS A 56 5.86 1.53 -5.63
C CYS A 56 5.06 2.84 -5.53
N ARG A 57 3.73 2.80 -5.77
CA ARG A 57 2.86 3.99 -5.66
C ARG A 57 2.84 4.54 -4.24
N TYR A 58 2.85 3.66 -3.25
CA TYR A 58 2.96 4.02 -1.83
C TYR A 58 4.30 4.71 -1.54
N ALA A 59 5.42 4.12 -1.97
CA ALA A 59 6.75 4.67 -1.74
C ALA A 59 6.98 6.04 -2.41
N GLU A 60 6.34 6.28 -3.55
CA GLU A 60 6.42 7.54 -4.29
C GLU A 60 5.51 8.65 -3.71
N GLY A 61 4.68 8.35 -2.69
CA GLY A 61 3.68 9.29 -2.16
C GLY A 61 2.64 9.74 -3.19
N ARG A 62 2.47 9.00 -4.30
CA ARG A 62 1.60 9.39 -5.42
C ARG A 62 0.13 9.15 -5.13
N GLU A 63 -0.16 8.22 -4.24
CA GLU A 63 -1.50 8.13 -3.65
C GLU A 63 -1.50 9.06 -2.44
N HIS A 64 -2.31 10.12 -2.51
CA HIS A 64 -2.53 11.02 -1.37
C HIS A 64 -3.37 10.26 -0.35
N TRP A 65 -2.70 9.44 0.45
CA TRP A 65 -3.32 8.66 1.53
C TRP A 65 -3.76 9.57 2.68
N ALA A 66 -3.09 10.71 2.83
CA ALA A 66 -3.54 11.81 3.67
C ALA A 66 -4.56 12.70 2.92
N GLY A 67 -5.84 12.63 3.30
CA GLY A 67 -6.66 13.85 3.38
C GLY A 67 -7.92 14.01 2.50
N ALA A 68 -8.26 13.11 1.58
CA ALA A 68 -9.56 13.21 0.87
C ALA A 68 -10.03 11.91 0.20
N THR A 69 -9.08 11.01 -0.07
CA THR A 69 -9.29 9.87 -0.97
C THR A 69 -9.68 8.58 -0.23
N ILE A 70 -9.16 8.36 0.98
CA ILE A 70 -9.55 7.27 1.87
C ILE A 70 -10.70 7.75 2.75
N ILE A 71 -11.70 6.92 2.91
CA ILE A 71 -12.88 7.24 3.71
C ILE A 71 -12.80 6.41 5.00
N PRO A 72 -12.54 7.05 6.16
CA PRO A 72 -12.29 6.33 7.40
C PRO A 72 -13.52 5.56 7.90
N TYR A 73 -14.70 6.17 7.78
CA TYR A 73 -15.96 5.62 8.25
C TYR A 73 -16.69 4.84 7.16
N GLU A 74 -17.14 3.63 7.47
CA GLU A 74 -17.92 2.82 6.53
C GLU A 74 -19.21 3.50 6.10
N SER A 75 -19.90 4.14 7.04
CA SER A 75 -21.14 4.89 6.77
C SER A 75 -20.91 5.96 5.69
N GLU A 76 -19.85 6.75 5.82
CA GLU A 76 -19.47 7.75 4.83
C GLU A 76 -19.07 7.10 3.50
N LEU A 77 -18.38 5.96 3.53
CA LEU A 77 -18.00 5.22 2.32
C LEU A 77 -19.26 4.77 1.56
N PHE A 78 -20.23 4.20 2.27
CA PHE A 78 -21.50 3.79 1.72
C PHE A 78 -22.28 4.95 1.12
N GLU A 79 -22.35 6.08 1.82
CA GLU A 79 -23.03 7.28 1.31
C GLU A 79 -22.35 7.83 0.05
N ARG A 80 -21.01 7.91 0.01
CA ARG A 80 -20.29 8.35 -1.20
C ARG A 80 -20.49 7.38 -2.37
N VAL A 81 -20.49 6.08 -2.12
CA VAL A 81 -20.77 5.07 -3.14
C VAL A 81 -22.22 5.16 -3.64
N ARG A 82 -23.18 5.42 -2.75
CA ARG A 82 -24.59 5.58 -3.10
C ARG A 82 -24.83 6.84 -3.93
N ALA A 83 -24.15 7.93 -3.57
CA ALA A 83 -24.21 9.21 -4.30
C ALA A 83 -23.53 9.13 -5.68
N ALA A 84 -22.51 8.27 -5.84
CA ALA A 84 -21.84 8.09 -7.11
C ALA A 84 -22.77 7.43 -8.15
N ARG A 85 -22.90 8.06 -9.33
CA ARG A 85 -23.70 7.50 -10.44
C ARG A 85 -22.89 6.49 -11.28
N GLU A 86 -21.62 6.77 -11.51
CA GLU A 86 -20.76 6.00 -12.38
C GLU A 86 -20.15 4.77 -11.69
N CYS A 87 -20.16 3.62 -12.36
CA CYS A 87 -19.46 2.41 -11.91
C CYS A 87 -17.97 2.65 -11.69
N ARG A 88 -17.34 3.49 -12.53
CA ARG A 88 -15.91 3.85 -12.43
C ARG A 88 -15.57 4.48 -11.09
N THR A 89 -16.42 5.40 -10.62
CA THR A 89 -16.22 6.09 -9.33
C THR A 89 -16.41 5.13 -8.17
N LYS A 90 -17.45 4.28 -8.20
CA LYS A 90 -17.69 3.26 -7.17
C LYS A 90 -16.53 2.27 -7.06
N TYR A 91 -16.05 1.79 -8.21
CA TYR A 91 -14.86 0.95 -8.30
C TYR A 91 -13.64 1.61 -7.65
N LEU A 92 -13.35 2.87 -7.99
CA LEU A 92 -12.19 3.59 -7.44
C LEU A 92 -12.29 3.79 -5.93
N ILE A 93 -13.49 4.09 -5.41
CA ILE A 93 -13.71 4.23 -3.97
C ILE A 93 -13.39 2.91 -3.26
N TYR A 94 -14.02 1.81 -3.68
CA TYR A 94 -13.80 0.52 -3.03
C TYR A 94 -12.35 0.04 -3.15
N ARG A 95 -11.76 0.08 -4.36
CA ARG A 95 -10.38 -0.38 -4.56
C ARG A 95 -9.39 0.38 -3.71
N ARG A 96 -9.47 1.72 -3.66
CA ARG A 96 -8.51 2.53 -2.89
C ARG A 96 -8.62 2.30 -1.39
N ASN A 97 -9.84 2.13 -0.87
CA ASN A 97 -10.03 1.80 0.54
C ASN A 97 -9.52 0.37 0.84
N ALA A 98 -9.71 -0.58 -0.07
CA ALA A 98 -9.17 -1.94 0.06
C ALA A 98 -7.63 -1.96 0.02
N ASP A 99 -7.02 -1.27 -0.94
CA ASP A 99 -5.56 -1.12 -1.07
C ASP A 99 -4.95 -0.50 0.20
N HIS A 100 -5.60 0.54 0.74
CA HIS A 100 -5.18 1.15 2.00
C HIS A 100 -5.26 0.15 3.16
N LEU A 101 -6.36 -0.57 3.31
CA LEU A 101 -6.51 -1.56 4.37
C LEU A 101 -5.46 -2.67 4.26
N LEU A 102 -5.22 -3.19 3.05
CA LEU A 102 -4.21 -4.22 2.79
C LEU A 102 -2.81 -3.78 3.24
N LEU A 103 -2.38 -2.58 2.84
CA LEU A 103 -1.09 -2.03 3.25
C LEU A 103 -1.05 -1.69 4.75
N SER A 104 -2.14 -1.14 5.30
CA SER A 104 -2.21 -0.75 6.71
C SER A 104 -2.08 -1.94 7.66
N VAL A 105 -2.74 -3.04 7.32
CA VAL A 105 -2.66 -4.28 8.11
C VAL A 105 -1.33 -4.98 7.84
N GLY A 106 -0.97 -5.18 6.56
CA GLY A 106 0.20 -5.96 6.16
C GLY A 106 1.56 -5.31 6.50
N LEU A 107 1.74 -4.02 6.18
CA LEU A 107 3.03 -3.34 6.40
C LEU A 107 3.10 -2.61 7.74
N PHE A 108 1.98 -2.15 8.28
CA PHE A 108 2.00 -1.24 9.43
C PHE A 108 1.45 -1.87 10.71
N GLY A 109 0.94 -3.10 10.64
CA GLY A 109 0.37 -3.77 11.80
C GLY A 109 -0.80 -2.99 12.41
N ASN A 110 -1.54 -2.27 11.56
CA ASN A 110 -2.60 -1.30 11.88
C ASN A 110 -2.05 -0.05 12.60
N PRO A 111 -1.85 1.09 11.90
CA PRO A 111 -1.34 2.34 12.50
C PRO A 111 -2.20 2.82 13.68
N TRP A 112 -3.50 2.51 13.66
CA TRP A 112 -4.44 2.84 14.72
C TRP A 112 -4.16 2.10 16.04
N LEU A 113 -3.48 0.96 15.99
CA LEU A 113 -3.04 0.21 17.18
C LEU A 113 -1.71 0.71 17.75
N ARG A 114 -0.84 1.32 16.94
CA ARG A 114 0.52 1.74 17.37
C ARG A 114 0.59 3.13 17.99
N GLY A 115 -0.37 4.00 17.71
CA GLY A 115 -0.46 5.36 18.27
C GLY A 115 -1.54 5.53 19.34
N ALA A 116 -2.37 4.53 19.58
CA ALA A 116 -3.30 4.55 20.69
C ALA A 116 -2.53 4.29 21.98
N GLN A 117 -2.18 5.35 22.70
CA GLN A 117 -2.13 5.23 24.16
C GLN A 117 -3.40 4.47 24.59
N GLU A 118 -3.24 3.44 25.41
CA GLU A 118 -4.34 2.75 26.07
C GLU A 118 -5.34 3.80 26.58
N GLY A 119 -6.47 3.97 25.88
CA GLY A 119 -7.54 4.90 26.26
C GLY A 119 -7.92 6.06 25.32
N SER A 120 -7.20 6.37 24.23
CA SER A 120 -7.50 7.61 23.46
C SER A 120 -8.47 7.49 22.27
N CYS A 121 -8.87 6.29 21.82
CA CYS A 121 -9.87 6.13 20.77
C CYS A 121 -10.83 4.95 21.08
N PRO A 122 -12.14 5.19 21.31
CA PRO A 122 -13.12 4.11 21.58
C PRO A 122 -13.39 3.14 20.41
N TRP A 123 -12.72 3.32 19.27
CA TRP A 123 -13.05 2.70 17.98
C TRP A 123 -11.81 2.12 17.28
N THR A 124 -10.87 1.54 18.02
CA THR A 124 -9.78 0.77 17.40
C THR A 124 -10.38 -0.47 16.71
N THR A 125 -10.66 -0.35 15.41
CA THR A 125 -11.05 -1.47 14.53
C THR A 125 -10.03 -2.59 14.70
N SER A 126 -10.51 -3.79 15.05
CA SER A 126 -9.65 -4.97 15.23
C SER A 126 -8.93 -5.34 13.92
N ARG A 127 -7.85 -6.11 14.02
CA ARG A 127 -7.14 -6.62 12.83
C ARG A 127 -8.09 -7.43 11.95
N GLU A 128 -8.89 -8.28 12.58
CA GLU A 128 -9.87 -9.16 11.95
C GLU A 128 -10.94 -8.36 11.21
N GLU A 129 -11.43 -7.28 11.83
CA GLU A 129 -12.40 -6.39 11.20
C GLU A 129 -11.78 -5.64 10.02
N SER A 130 -10.53 -5.18 10.14
CA SER A 130 -9.81 -4.53 9.03
C SER A 130 -9.61 -5.49 7.84
N ILE A 131 -9.31 -6.76 8.12
CA ILE A 131 -9.24 -7.84 7.11
C ILE A 131 -10.61 -8.07 6.47
N GLY A 132 -11.67 -8.22 7.27
CA GLY A 132 -13.02 -8.43 6.77
C GLY A 132 -13.53 -7.29 5.88
N ARG A 133 -13.21 -6.04 6.26
CA ARG A 133 -13.50 -4.85 5.47
C ARG A 133 -12.70 -4.83 4.16
N GLY A 134 -11.40 -5.11 4.21
CA GLY A 134 -10.54 -5.18 3.03
C GLY A 134 -11.03 -6.18 1.99
N LYS A 135 -11.37 -7.40 2.44
CA LYS A 135 -12.01 -8.44 1.62
C LYS A 135 -13.30 -7.94 0.95
N SER A 136 -14.24 -7.46 1.78
CA SER A 136 -15.53 -6.95 1.32
C SER A 136 -15.41 -5.82 0.30
N TYR A 137 -14.42 -4.95 0.46
CA TYR A 137 -14.16 -3.86 -0.47
C TYR A 137 -13.57 -4.36 -1.79
N TYR A 138 -12.63 -5.31 -1.78
CA TYR A 138 -12.15 -5.91 -3.03
C TYR A 138 -13.25 -6.68 -3.77
N ALA A 139 -14.07 -7.46 -3.05
CA ALA A 139 -15.22 -8.14 -3.62
C ALA A 139 -16.16 -7.17 -4.35
N ARG A 140 -16.49 -6.05 -3.70
CA ARG A 140 -17.34 -5.01 -4.31
C ARG A 140 -16.64 -4.28 -5.46
N ALA A 141 -15.34 -4.00 -5.34
CA ALA A 141 -14.55 -3.41 -6.40
C ALA A 141 -14.56 -4.30 -7.65
N ALA A 142 -14.46 -5.62 -7.49
CA ALA A 142 -14.55 -6.59 -8.58
C ALA A 142 -15.91 -6.51 -9.31
N VAL A 143 -17.01 -6.45 -8.56
CA VAL A 143 -18.37 -6.31 -9.13
C VAL A 143 -18.53 -5.01 -9.95
N TYR A 144 -17.94 -3.90 -9.50
CA TYR A 144 -17.99 -2.66 -10.27
C TYR A 144 -17.00 -2.64 -11.43
N ALA A 145 -15.86 -3.34 -11.30
CA ALA A 145 -14.86 -3.47 -12.36
C ALA A 145 -15.38 -4.29 -13.55
N SER A 146 -16.15 -5.36 -13.31
CA SER A 146 -16.75 -6.17 -14.39
C SER A 146 -17.80 -5.41 -15.20
N ARG A 147 -18.33 -4.32 -14.66
CA ARG A 147 -19.29 -3.41 -15.32
C ARG A 147 -18.61 -2.25 -16.05
N LEU A 148 -17.29 -2.22 -16.12
CA LEU A 148 -16.56 -1.23 -16.90
C LEU A 148 -16.36 -1.77 -18.32
N ASP A 149 -17.06 -1.19 -19.30
CA ASP A 149 -16.97 -1.58 -20.72
C ASP A 149 -15.57 -1.35 -21.34
N GLU A 150 -14.74 -0.51 -20.71
CA GLU A 150 -13.46 -0.07 -21.28
C GLU A 150 -12.27 -0.90 -20.79
N GLY A 151 -11.83 -1.87 -21.62
CA GLY A 151 -10.42 -2.27 -21.75
C GLY A 151 -9.72 -2.93 -20.55
N ARG A 152 -10.44 -3.25 -19.47
CA ARG A 152 -9.88 -3.78 -18.22
C ARG A 152 -10.28 -5.25 -17.99
N ARG A 153 -10.21 -6.06 -19.04
CA ARG A 153 -10.45 -7.51 -18.95
C ARG A 153 -9.47 -8.11 -17.94
N GLY A 154 -9.98 -8.86 -16.96
CA GLY A 154 -9.18 -9.51 -15.91
C GLY A 154 -8.91 -8.66 -14.67
N LEU A 155 -9.35 -7.39 -14.63
CA LEU A 155 -9.23 -6.59 -13.40
C LEU A 155 -10.21 -7.06 -12.32
N ASP A 156 -11.42 -7.45 -12.71
CA ASP A 156 -12.40 -8.09 -11.84
C ASP A 156 -11.87 -9.42 -11.28
N GLU A 157 -11.24 -10.24 -12.13
CA GLU A 157 -10.57 -11.47 -11.70
C GLU A 157 -9.41 -11.20 -10.72
N LEU A 158 -8.55 -10.22 -11.02
CA LEU A 158 -7.47 -9.79 -10.13
C LEU A 158 -8.00 -9.36 -8.75
N LEU A 159 -9.07 -8.57 -8.72
CA LEU A 159 -9.67 -8.09 -7.47
C LEU A 159 -10.35 -9.23 -6.71
N ALA A 160 -10.98 -10.17 -7.41
CA ALA A 160 -11.52 -11.39 -6.80
C ALA A 160 -10.40 -12.26 -6.20
N LYS A 161 -9.25 -12.38 -6.87
CA LYS A 161 -8.07 -13.03 -6.30
C LYS A 161 -7.60 -12.30 -5.05
N LEU A 162 -7.56 -10.97 -5.04
CA LEU A 162 -7.17 -10.17 -3.86
C LEU A 162 -8.12 -10.33 -2.68
N ASP A 163 -9.43 -10.43 -2.93
CA ASP A 163 -10.42 -10.75 -1.91
C ASP A 163 -10.18 -12.14 -1.30
N ILE A 164 -10.16 -13.18 -2.14
CA ILE A 164 -10.05 -14.58 -1.70
C ILE A 164 -8.79 -14.82 -0.87
N GLY A 165 -7.63 -14.31 -1.31
CA GLY A 165 -6.36 -14.49 -0.59
C GLY A 165 -5.88 -13.27 0.15
N PHE A 166 -6.79 -12.39 0.59
CA PHE A 166 -6.42 -11.18 1.32
C PHE A 166 -5.50 -11.48 2.51
N GLU A 167 -5.81 -12.52 3.28
CA GLU A 167 -5.03 -12.93 4.46
C GLU A 167 -3.62 -13.41 4.08
N ASP A 168 -3.50 -14.18 3.00
CA ASP A 168 -2.21 -14.63 2.48
C ASP A 168 -1.35 -13.42 2.11
N TYR A 169 -1.93 -12.44 1.42
CA TYR A 169 -1.23 -11.23 1.01
C TYR A 169 -0.88 -10.33 2.20
N VAL A 170 -1.73 -10.25 3.23
CA VAL A 170 -1.37 -9.60 4.49
C VAL A 170 -0.15 -10.29 5.10
N ARG A 171 -0.14 -11.62 5.18
CA ARG A 171 0.97 -12.39 5.75
C ARG A 171 2.26 -12.20 4.97
N ILE A 172 2.18 -12.20 3.63
CA ILE A 172 3.31 -11.89 2.75
C ILE A 172 3.82 -10.48 3.04
N LEU A 173 2.95 -9.48 3.14
CA LEU A 173 3.38 -8.10 3.46
C LEU A 173 3.98 -7.97 4.87
N GLU A 174 3.48 -8.74 5.84
CA GLU A 174 4.03 -8.79 7.20
C GLU A 174 5.45 -9.39 7.22
N THR A 175 5.67 -10.47 6.47
CA THR A 175 7.00 -11.09 6.28
C THR A 175 7.93 -10.13 5.52
N LEU A 176 7.41 -9.44 4.52
CA LEU A 176 8.14 -8.47 3.71
C LEU A 176 8.66 -7.33 4.59
N ARG A 177 7.85 -6.87 5.55
CA ARG A 177 8.22 -5.90 6.59
C ARG A 177 9.32 -6.42 7.51
N SER A 178 9.28 -7.69 7.94
CA SER A 178 10.25 -8.23 8.91
C SER A 178 11.59 -8.60 8.29
N GLU A 179 11.61 -9.08 7.05
CA GLU A 179 12.82 -9.71 6.48
C GLU A 179 13.54 -8.85 5.44
N SER A 180 12.80 -8.09 4.64
CA SER A 180 13.34 -7.53 3.39
C SER A 180 13.33 -6.00 3.31
N PHE A 181 12.64 -5.33 4.24
CA PHE A 181 12.47 -3.89 4.19
C PHE A 181 13.34 -3.15 5.20
N ASN A 182 14.63 -3.01 4.89
CA ASN A 182 15.32 -1.77 5.25
C ASN A 182 14.77 -0.64 4.35
N LEU A 183 13.52 -0.22 4.61
CA LEU A 183 12.81 0.85 3.89
C LEU A 183 13.68 2.11 3.73
N ARG A 184 14.61 2.35 4.66
CA ARG A 184 15.58 3.45 4.60
C ARG A 184 16.44 3.50 3.32
N GLN A 185 16.66 2.38 2.64
CA GLN A 185 17.56 2.34 1.47
C GLN A 185 16.89 2.73 0.13
N ILE A 186 15.55 2.69 0.06
CA ILE A 186 14.80 2.90 -1.20
C ILE A 186 14.18 4.30 -1.26
N PHE A 187 13.92 4.86 -0.08
CA PHE A 187 13.31 6.16 0.09
C PHE A 187 14.42 7.22 0.13
N THR A 188 14.27 8.26 -0.69
CA THR A 188 15.02 9.48 -0.45
C THR A 188 14.66 10.05 0.94
N VAL A 189 15.52 10.86 1.54
CA VAL A 189 15.28 11.43 2.89
C VAL A 189 13.89 12.11 2.98
N GLY A 190 13.44 12.76 1.91
CA GLY A 190 12.11 13.37 1.83
C GLY A 190 10.96 12.38 1.71
N GLU A 191 11.09 11.34 0.86
CA GLU A 191 10.10 10.26 0.77
C GLU A 191 10.01 9.50 2.11
N TRP A 192 11.14 9.27 2.78
CA TRP A 192 11.21 8.63 4.10
C TRP A 192 10.55 9.50 5.18
N TYR A 193 10.73 10.82 5.13
CA TYR A 193 10.06 11.74 6.05
C TYR A 193 8.55 11.71 5.90
N HIS A 194 8.02 11.77 4.67
CA HIS A 194 6.57 11.64 4.43
C HIS A 194 6.05 10.27 4.87
N PHE A 195 6.81 9.21 4.58
CA PHE A 195 6.53 7.85 5.01
C PHE A 195 6.48 7.73 6.54
N CYS A 196 7.49 8.20 7.28
CA CYS A 196 7.50 8.19 8.75
C CYS A 196 6.40 9.04 9.37
N ARG A 197 6.11 10.21 8.78
CA ARG A 197 5.05 11.11 9.23
C ARG A 197 3.67 10.47 9.08
N GLU A 198 3.40 9.79 7.98
CA GLU A 198 2.16 9.04 7.79
C GLU A 198 2.06 7.83 8.75
N LEU A 199 3.19 7.34 9.26
CA LEU A 199 3.26 6.22 10.19
C LEU A 199 3.21 6.59 11.68
N GLY A 200 3.17 7.88 12.03
CA GLY A 200 3.28 8.31 13.42
C GLY A 200 4.58 7.84 14.11
N ILE A 201 5.57 7.40 13.33
CA ILE A 201 6.88 6.99 13.83
C ILE A 201 7.65 8.30 14.02
N GLY A 202 7.86 8.69 15.28
CA GLY A 202 8.76 9.79 15.60
C GLY A 202 10.07 9.57 14.86
N THR A 203 10.44 10.51 14.00
CA THR A 203 11.73 10.49 13.30
C THR A 203 12.80 10.73 14.35
N GLY A 204 13.17 9.67 15.07
CA GLY A 204 14.22 9.68 16.06
C GLY A 204 15.56 9.91 15.38
N GLN A 205 15.88 11.17 15.12
CA GLN A 205 17.23 11.66 15.33
C GLN A 205 17.32 11.99 16.81
N GLY A 206 17.82 11.03 17.59
CA GLY A 206 18.35 11.30 18.92
C GLY A 206 19.62 12.17 18.82
N PRO A 207 19.98 12.85 19.92
CA PRO A 207 21.06 13.83 19.95
C PRO A 207 22.41 13.12 19.95
N MET A 208 23.28 13.40 18.98
CA MET A 208 24.69 13.04 19.06
C MET A 208 25.54 14.12 18.39
N ALA A 209 25.88 15.13 19.19
CA ALA A 209 27.18 15.79 19.13
C ALA A 209 27.48 16.27 20.54
N GLY A 210 28.14 15.42 21.33
CA GLY A 210 28.88 15.90 22.48
C GLY A 210 30.14 16.60 21.99
N GLU A 211 30.44 17.75 22.57
CA GLU A 211 31.83 18.08 22.87
C GLU A 211 31.96 18.40 24.36
N PRO A 212 32.99 17.84 25.03
CA PRO A 212 33.30 18.13 26.41
C PRO A 212 34.25 19.33 26.53
N GLY A 213 33.91 20.25 27.43
CA GLY A 213 34.86 21.06 28.20
C GLY A 213 35.50 22.26 27.50
N GLN A 214 35.31 23.44 28.08
CA GLN A 214 36.40 24.18 28.72
C GLN A 214 35.84 25.24 29.67
N ALA A 215 36.70 25.57 30.64
CA ALA A 215 36.46 26.21 31.93
C ALA A 215 35.82 27.61 31.90
#